data_AF-A0A8T5F8R1-F1
#
_entry.id   AF-A0A8T5F8R1-F1
#
_cell.length_a   1.000
_cell.length_b   1.000
_cell.length_c   1.000
_cell.angle_alpha   90.00
_cell.angle_beta   90.00
_cell.angle_gamma   90.00
#
_symmetry.space_group_name_H-M   'P 1'
#
loop_
_entity.id
_entity.type
_entity.pdbx_description
1 polymer ?
#
loop_
_entity_poly.entity_id
_entity_poly.type
_entity_poly.pdbx_seq_one_letter_code
_entity_poly.pdbx_strand_id
1 'polypeptide(L)'
;MSFEIKEENFALMTKELLTNLGFKVVKEQHHVEQGKNKVGLCVKFDSEIFLQPRYAPSELMFVECRSGKIEGNEGIVDLDHLINTANKNESYVERIGGEISGGIFVYNGGGEFIPQETVDLAYASKPRNFCWDIHRIFFYTMKVFSHSILENWVSESKLGFVLTEQEIVEQFEPKNYNTTRFIGVRYSELSENLEIYFSYFVDCVKDPKEATLGINSLHKEHVEKILDDVYENLQDITKKYYPRSKKNVTIEIHSLSGFTEDAENGAKLYAPHYKNWKEMNIENLKIDEHTLFKYSVIPWEAVMDYAFTKRTRKHTHQPKEIPENLLRIEQNFADEIREGVKTEEIREQFTNKKFAPQEEKSYLGYRTMFLAHSTKIPIKQRLILFSASSLKSPRRDTVDALVSELKKDTQYNYTWIGILSGAGFSTRNLEYVQNFNYPGFGLGLIDSITKRLHVNRKTEEGRYMEKMLLSECIT
;
A
#
# COMPACT_ATOMS: atom_id res chain seq x y z
N MET A 1 33.59 -21.49 -9.83
CA MET A 1 32.74 -22.67 -9.58
C MET A 1 31.31 -22.26 -9.89
N SER A 2 30.77 -22.68 -11.04
CA SER A 2 29.35 -22.51 -11.33
C SER A 2 28.58 -23.61 -10.60
N PHE A 3 27.76 -23.24 -9.61
CA PHE A 3 26.79 -24.16 -9.05
C PHE A 3 25.67 -24.32 -10.07
N GLU A 4 25.67 -25.43 -10.79
CA GLU A 4 24.59 -25.77 -11.70
C GLU A 4 23.36 -26.18 -10.87
N ILE A 5 22.33 -25.34 -10.88
CA ILE A 5 21.06 -25.62 -10.22
C ILE A 5 20.37 -26.70 -11.05
N LYS A 6 19.93 -27.78 -10.39
CA LYS A 6 19.08 -28.78 -11.03
C LYS A 6 17.80 -28.10 -11.54
N GLU A 7 17.45 -28.36 -12.80
CA GLU A 7 16.30 -27.77 -13.48
C GLU A 7 14.99 -27.93 -12.68
N GLU A 8 14.82 -29.04 -11.97
CA GLU A 8 13.67 -29.29 -11.08
C GLU A 8 13.56 -28.27 -9.94
N ASN A 9 14.69 -27.90 -9.32
CA ASN A 9 14.72 -26.88 -8.26
C ASN A 9 14.41 -25.49 -8.83
N PHE A 10 14.93 -25.20 -10.03
CA PHE A 10 14.66 -23.95 -10.73
C PHE A 10 13.17 -23.79 -11.09
N ALA A 11 12.53 -24.86 -11.56
CA ALA A 11 11.11 -24.90 -11.86
C ALA A 11 10.25 -24.71 -10.59
N LEU A 12 10.60 -25.40 -9.48
CA LEU A 12 9.90 -25.24 -8.20
C LEU A 12 9.96 -23.79 -7.71
N MET A 13 11.13 -23.15 -7.78
CA MET A 13 11.27 -21.76 -7.36
C MET A 13 10.53 -20.77 -8.26
N THR A 14 10.55 -21.01 -9.57
CA THR A 14 9.80 -20.19 -10.51
C THR A 14 8.31 -20.23 -10.17
N LYS A 15 7.79 -21.42 -9.83
CA LYS A 15 6.42 -21.57 -9.32
C LYS A 15 6.19 -20.76 -8.04
N GLU A 16 7.08 -20.85 -7.05
CA GLU A 16 6.94 -20.08 -5.80
C GLU A 16 6.97 -18.57 -6.04
N LEU A 17 7.89 -18.09 -6.89
CA LEU A 17 7.97 -16.68 -7.30
C LEU A 17 6.68 -16.24 -7.98
N LEU A 18 6.19 -16.99 -8.98
CA LEU A 18 4.95 -16.68 -9.67
C LEU A 18 3.77 -16.65 -8.69
N THR A 19 3.68 -17.64 -7.79
CA THR A 19 2.65 -17.67 -6.74
C THR A 19 2.71 -16.42 -5.86
N ASN A 20 3.93 -16.00 -5.51
CA ASN A 20 4.14 -14.76 -4.77
C ASN A 20 3.83 -13.52 -5.62
N LEU A 21 4.14 -13.48 -6.91
CA LEU A 21 3.72 -12.35 -7.75
C LEU A 21 2.20 -12.26 -7.94
N GLY A 22 1.45 -13.26 -7.49
CA GLY A 22 0.00 -13.30 -7.55
C GLY A 22 -0.54 -14.11 -8.72
N PHE A 23 0.29 -14.98 -9.31
CA PHE A 23 -0.19 -16.00 -10.22
C PHE A 23 -0.78 -17.16 -9.43
N LYS A 24 -1.97 -17.60 -9.80
CA LYS A 24 -2.59 -18.82 -9.32
C LYS A 24 -2.14 -19.99 -10.18
N VAL A 25 -1.64 -21.03 -9.54
CA VAL A 25 -1.36 -22.30 -10.21
C VAL A 25 -2.68 -22.99 -10.53
N VAL A 26 -2.93 -23.22 -11.83
CA VAL A 26 -4.13 -23.90 -12.32
C VAL A 26 -3.87 -25.40 -12.40
N LYS A 27 -2.69 -25.79 -12.90
CA LYS A 27 -2.29 -27.19 -13.00
C LYS A 27 -0.77 -27.36 -13.07
N GLU A 28 -0.29 -28.48 -12.53
CA GLU A 28 1.12 -28.85 -12.48
C GLU A 28 1.33 -30.23 -13.09
N GLN A 29 2.47 -30.42 -13.76
CA GLN A 29 2.98 -31.72 -14.24
C GLN A 29 1.92 -32.55 -14.96
N HIS A 30 1.20 -31.94 -15.89
CA HIS A 30 0.09 -32.56 -16.60
C HIS A 30 0.39 -32.73 -18.09
N HIS A 31 -0.50 -33.42 -18.78
CA HIS A 31 -0.36 -33.67 -20.20
C HIS A 31 -1.52 -33.02 -20.96
N VAL A 32 -1.24 -32.51 -22.17
CA VAL A 32 -2.29 -32.03 -23.07
C VAL A 32 -3.12 -33.23 -23.55
N GLU A 33 -2.43 -34.27 -24.03
CA GLU A 33 -3.02 -35.53 -24.50
C GLU A 33 -2.57 -36.68 -23.59
N GLN A 34 -3.30 -37.81 -23.54
CA GLN A 34 -2.93 -38.92 -22.65
C GLN A 34 -1.48 -39.40 -22.88
N GLY A 35 -0.60 -39.14 -21.92
CA GLY A 35 0.81 -39.56 -21.94
C GLY A 35 1.72 -38.82 -22.93
N LYS A 36 1.25 -37.75 -23.58
CA LYS A 36 2.02 -36.94 -24.53
C LYS A 36 1.91 -35.45 -24.20
N ASN A 37 2.84 -34.63 -24.69
CA ASN A 37 2.76 -33.17 -24.58
C ASN A 37 2.70 -32.73 -23.11
N LYS A 38 3.75 -33.08 -22.36
CA LYS A 38 3.87 -32.77 -20.94
C LYS A 38 4.07 -31.27 -20.75
N VAL A 39 3.32 -30.68 -19.84
CA VAL A 39 3.39 -29.28 -19.42
C VAL A 39 3.86 -29.23 -17.97
N GLY A 40 4.93 -28.49 -17.71
CA GLY A 40 5.46 -28.33 -16.35
C GLY A 40 4.49 -27.58 -15.45
N LEU A 41 4.01 -26.42 -15.91
CA LEU A 41 3.18 -25.52 -15.12
C LEU A 41 2.21 -24.72 -16.00
N CYS A 42 0.95 -24.64 -15.56
CA CYS A 42 -0.06 -23.75 -16.11
C CYS A 42 -0.54 -22.79 -15.02
N VAL A 43 -0.47 -21.48 -15.30
CA VAL A 43 -0.84 -20.43 -14.33
C VAL A 43 -1.81 -19.42 -14.94
N LYS A 44 -2.46 -18.65 -14.06
CA LYS A 44 -3.25 -17.46 -14.40
C LYS A 44 -2.93 -16.35 -13.40
N PHE A 45 -2.85 -15.11 -13.84
CA PHE A 45 -2.71 -13.97 -12.92
C PHE A 45 -4.03 -13.72 -12.17
N ASP A 46 -3.98 -13.64 -10.84
CA ASP A 46 -5.16 -13.49 -9.96
C ASP A 46 -4.77 -12.78 -8.66
N SER A 47 -4.20 -11.58 -8.79
CA SER A 47 -3.70 -10.79 -7.67
C SER A 47 -4.57 -9.57 -7.43
N GLU A 48 -4.93 -9.33 -6.17
CA GLU A 48 -5.55 -8.07 -5.72
C GLU A 48 -4.50 -7.06 -5.21
N ILE A 49 -3.24 -7.48 -5.09
CA ILE A 49 -2.14 -6.68 -4.52
C ILE A 49 -1.21 -6.19 -5.61
N PHE A 50 -0.81 -7.09 -6.50
CA PHE A 50 0.16 -6.81 -7.56
C PHE A 50 -0.59 -6.54 -8.86
N LEU A 51 0.02 -5.76 -9.74
CA LEU A 51 -0.39 -5.63 -11.12
C LEU A 51 0.27 -6.71 -11.96
N GLN A 52 -0.45 -7.16 -12.98
CA GLN A 52 0.07 -8.16 -13.90
C GLN A 52 1.33 -7.64 -14.58
N PRO A 53 2.45 -8.39 -14.56
CA PRO A 53 3.63 -8.04 -15.32
C PRO A 53 3.29 -7.81 -16.81
N ARG A 54 3.71 -6.67 -17.39
CA ARG A 54 3.44 -6.37 -18.81
C ARG A 54 4.16 -7.32 -19.75
N TYR A 55 5.29 -7.87 -19.31
CA TYR A 55 6.06 -8.85 -20.06
C TYR A 55 5.58 -10.28 -19.81
N ALA A 56 4.26 -10.51 -19.81
CA ALA A 56 3.63 -11.81 -19.65
C ALA A 56 2.32 -11.90 -20.46
N PRO A 57 1.84 -13.10 -20.80
CA PRO A 57 0.49 -13.28 -21.37
C PRO A 57 -0.61 -12.82 -20.40
N SER A 58 -1.77 -12.42 -20.93
CA SER A 58 -2.85 -11.81 -20.15
C SER A 58 -3.70 -12.81 -19.36
N GLU A 59 -3.87 -14.04 -19.84
CA GLU A 59 -4.81 -15.02 -19.28
C GLU A 59 -4.10 -16.30 -18.82
N LEU A 60 -4.63 -17.48 -19.16
CA LEU A 60 -3.95 -18.75 -18.92
C LEU A 60 -2.67 -18.81 -19.74
N MET A 61 -1.60 -19.27 -19.10
CA MET A 61 -0.29 -19.37 -19.74
C MET A 61 0.45 -20.61 -19.29
N PHE A 62 1.25 -21.17 -20.20
CA PHE A 62 2.21 -22.21 -19.87
C PHE A 62 3.54 -21.58 -19.45
N VAL A 63 4.21 -22.21 -18.50
CA VAL A 63 5.52 -21.79 -18.04
C VAL A 63 6.49 -22.94 -18.27
N GLU A 64 7.54 -22.65 -19.04
CA GLU A 64 8.64 -23.57 -19.28
C GLU A 64 9.90 -23.01 -18.65
N CYS A 65 10.61 -23.83 -17.88
CA CYS A 65 11.82 -23.44 -17.17
C CYS A 65 13.01 -24.19 -17.75
N ARG A 66 14.09 -23.49 -18.07
CA ARG A 66 15.36 -24.10 -18.50
C ARG A 66 16.53 -23.53 -17.70
N SER A 67 17.45 -24.39 -17.28
CA SER A 67 18.68 -24.02 -16.60
C SER A 67 19.89 -24.62 -17.30
N GLY A 68 21.02 -23.93 -17.24
CA GLY A 68 22.25 -24.31 -17.94
C GLY A 68 22.30 -23.73 -19.35
N LYS A 69 23.30 -24.15 -20.12
CA LYS A 69 23.51 -23.67 -21.49
C LYS A 69 22.44 -24.26 -22.42
N ILE A 70 21.72 -23.39 -23.13
CA ILE A 70 20.80 -23.81 -24.19
C ILE A 70 21.48 -23.67 -25.56
N GLU A 71 21.36 -24.72 -26.38
CA GLU A 71 21.79 -24.70 -27.78
C GLU A 71 20.52 -24.76 -28.66
N GLY A 72 20.27 -23.69 -29.43
CA GLY A 72 19.11 -23.61 -30.32
C GLY A 72 17.82 -23.15 -29.65
N ASN A 73 16.70 -23.38 -30.35
CA ASN A 73 15.39 -22.77 -30.06
C ASN A 73 14.34 -23.77 -29.55
N GLU A 74 14.76 -24.98 -29.17
CA GLU A 74 13.87 -26.10 -28.83
C GLU A 74 12.87 -25.74 -27.73
N GLY A 75 13.29 -25.03 -26.68
CA GLY A 75 12.39 -24.64 -25.59
C GLY A 75 11.20 -23.77 -26.03
N ILE A 76 11.39 -22.86 -27.00
CA ILE A 76 10.31 -22.02 -27.53
C ILE A 76 9.48 -22.78 -28.57
N VAL A 77 10.11 -23.59 -29.41
CA VAL A 77 9.41 -24.44 -30.39
C VAL A 77 8.48 -25.42 -29.69
N ASP A 78 8.97 -26.07 -28.63
CA ASP A 78 8.18 -26.98 -27.81
C ASP A 78 7.02 -26.25 -27.13
N LEU A 79 7.28 -25.09 -26.53
CA LEU A 79 6.25 -24.27 -25.88
C LEU A 79 5.15 -23.85 -26.87
N ASP A 80 5.52 -23.37 -28.06
CA ASP A 80 4.59 -23.00 -29.13
C ASP A 80 3.79 -24.22 -29.63
N HIS A 81 4.44 -25.38 -29.81
CA HIS A 81 3.77 -26.62 -30.18
C HIS A 81 2.76 -27.07 -29.11
N LEU A 82 3.13 -26.99 -27.83
CA LEU A 82 2.27 -27.35 -26.71
C LEU A 82 1.04 -26.45 -26.62
N ILE A 83 1.23 -25.13 -26.75
CA ILE A 83 0.13 -24.14 -26.72
C ILE A 83 -0.83 -24.39 -27.89
N ASN A 84 -0.29 -24.55 -29.10
CA ASN A 84 -1.11 -24.79 -30.29
C ASN A 84 -1.87 -26.11 -30.22
N THR A 85 -1.27 -27.16 -29.66
CA THR A 85 -1.93 -28.45 -29.46
C THR A 85 -3.01 -28.36 -28.37
N ALA A 86 -2.74 -27.66 -27.28
CA ALA A 86 -3.69 -27.43 -26.20
C ALA A 86 -4.94 -26.70 -26.70
N ASN A 87 -4.77 -25.61 -27.44
CA ASN A 87 -5.89 -24.79 -27.93
C ASN A 87 -6.72 -25.48 -29.03
N LYS A 88 -6.16 -26.47 -29.75
CA LYS A 88 -6.92 -27.30 -30.70
C LYS A 88 -7.71 -28.43 -30.03
N ASN A 89 -7.44 -28.71 -28.76
CA ASN A 89 -8.09 -29.77 -28.01
C ASN A 89 -9.19 -29.19 -27.13
N GLU A 90 -10.43 -29.20 -27.63
CA GLU A 90 -11.59 -28.64 -26.92
C GLU A 90 -11.78 -29.22 -25.51
N SER A 91 -11.57 -30.54 -25.36
CA SER A 91 -11.65 -31.21 -24.05
C SER A 91 -10.56 -30.73 -23.08
N TYR A 92 -9.36 -30.42 -23.58
CA TYR A 92 -8.30 -29.82 -22.78
C TYR A 92 -8.67 -28.41 -22.32
N VAL A 93 -9.14 -27.58 -23.25
CA VAL A 93 -9.53 -26.18 -23.01
C VAL A 93 -10.64 -26.10 -21.96
N GLU A 94 -11.68 -26.94 -22.09
CA GLU A 94 -12.76 -27.03 -21.10
C GLU A 94 -12.23 -27.45 -19.72
N ARG A 95 -11.35 -28.46 -19.68
CA ARG A 95 -10.77 -28.99 -18.44
C ARG A 95 -9.87 -28.00 -17.71
N ILE A 96 -9.12 -27.16 -18.44
CA ILE A 96 -8.22 -26.16 -17.85
C ILE A 96 -8.92 -24.83 -17.57
N GLY A 97 -10.14 -24.65 -18.10
CA GLY A 97 -10.98 -23.48 -17.87
C GLY A 97 -10.74 -22.32 -18.83
N GLY A 98 -10.21 -22.57 -20.03
CA GLY A 98 -10.01 -21.56 -21.07
C GLY A 98 -8.84 -21.84 -22.01
N GLU A 99 -8.73 -21.02 -23.05
CA GLU A 99 -7.61 -21.08 -24.00
C GLU A 99 -6.31 -20.57 -23.39
N ILE A 100 -5.19 -21.14 -23.84
CA ILE A 100 -3.85 -20.72 -23.46
C ILE A 100 -3.45 -19.52 -24.32
N SER A 101 -3.27 -18.37 -23.66
CA SER A 101 -3.01 -17.08 -24.30
C SER A 101 -1.55 -16.84 -24.70
N GLY A 102 -0.64 -17.70 -24.26
CA GLY A 102 0.79 -17.59 -24.52
C GLY A 102 1.61 -18.38 -23.51
N GLY A 103 2.92 -18.18 -23.56
CA GLY A 103 3.86 -18.86 -22.68
C GLY A 103 4.90 -17.92 -22.07
N ILE A 104 5.42 -18.31 -20.91
CA ILE A 104 6.61 -17.69 -20.32
C ILE A 104 7.74 -18.72 -20.37
N PHE A 105 8.81 -18.37 -21.05
CA PHE A 105 10.06 -19.13 -21.06
C PHE A 105 11.02 -18.52 -20.05
N VAL A 106 11.24 -19.21 -18.95
CA VAL A 106 12.07 -18.75 -17.83
C VAL A 106 13.44 -19.43 -17.95
N TYR A 107 14.50 -18.62 -18.01
CA TYR A 107 15.84 -19.10 -18.32
C TYR A 107 16.87 -18.69 -17.27
N ASN A 108 17.67 -19.66 -16.84
CA ASN A 108 18.87 -19.44 -16.04
C ASN A 108 20.11 -20.03 -16.74
N GLY A 109 20.80 -19.17 -17.50
CA GLY A 109 22.03 -19.53 -18.21
C GLY A 109 23.31 -19.48 -17.38
N GLY A 110 23.23 -19.36 -16.05
CA GLY A 110 24.43 -19.29 -15.20
C GLY A 110 25.39 -18.13 -15.52
N GLY A 111 24.85 -17.02 -16.07
CA GLY A 111 25.61 -15.86 -16.53
C GLY A 111 25.54 -15.63 -18.05
N GLU A 112 25.03 -16.59 -18.83
CA GLU A 112 24.78 -16.42 -20.25
C GLU A 112 23.41 -15.76 -20.53
N PHE A 113 23.35 -14.96 -21.60
CA PHE A 113 22.11 -14.41 -22.12
C PHE A 113 21.28 -15.45 -22.84
N ILE A 114 19.97 -15.22 -22.92
CA ILE A 114 19.11 -15.95 -23.84
C ILE A 114 19.59 -15.65 -25.28
N PRO A 115 19.82 -16.66 -26.14
CA PRO A 115 20.20 -16.42 -27.53
C PRO A 115 19.17 -15.54 -28.24
N GLN A 116 19.64 -14.58 -29.06
CA GLN A 116 18.76 -13.61 -29.71
C GLN A 116 17.72 -14.31 -30.60
N GLU A 117 18.12 -15.36 -31.31
CA GLU A 117 17.22 -16.16 -32.15
C GLU A 117 16.05 -16.76 -31.36
N THR A 118 16.28 -17.14 -30.10
CA THR A 118 15.25 -17.66 -29.21
C THR A 118 14.28 -16.56 -28.80
N VAL A 119 14.79 -15.34 -28.52
CA VAL A 119 13.93 -14.20 -28.18
C VAL A 119 13.12 -13.74 -29.39
N ASP A 120 13.74 -13.65 -30.56
CA ASP A 120 13.08 -13.27 -31.81
C ASP A 120 11.98 -14.27 -32.18
N LEU A 121 12.24 -15.57 -32.00
CA LEU A 121 11.24 -16.61 -32.19
C LEU A 121 10.07 -16.49 -31.20
N ALA A 122 10.37 -16.26 -29.92
CA ALA A 122 9.34 -16.04 -28.90
C ALA A 122 8.48 -14.81 -29.23
N TYR A 123 9.09 -13.73 -29.71
CA TYR A 123 8.38 -12.53 -30.14
C TYR A 123 7.47 -12.79 -31.35
N ALA A 124 7.92 -13.60 -32.31
CA ALA A 124 7.18 -13.92 -33.53
C ALA A 124 6.07 -14.98 -33.32
N SER A 125 6.12 -15.76 -32.24
CA SER A 125 5.16 -16.82 -31.93
C SER A 125 3.71 -16.31 -31.80
N LYS A 126 2.76 -17.20 -32.13
CA LYS A 126 1.32 -16.92 -32.05
C LYS A 126 0.61 -18.16 -31.52
N PRO A 127 0.13 -18.16 -30.25
CA PRO A 127 0.13 -17.06 -29.28
C PRO A 127 1.53 -16.63 -28.80
N ARG A 128 1.69 -15.37 -28.38
CA ARG A 128 3.02 -14.78 -28.08
C ARG A 128 3.65 -15.39 -26.83
N ASN A 129 4.92 -15.72 -26.93
CA ASN A 129 5.77 -16.17 -25.82
C ASN A 129 6.67 -15.04 -25.31
N PHE A 130 7.00 -15.08 -24.02
CA PHE A 130 7.81 -14.08 -23.33
C PHE A 130 9.00 -14.74 -22.65
N CYS A 131 10.20 -14.21 -22.91
CA CYS A 131 11.45 -14.71 -22.35
C CYS A 131 11.83 -13.97 -21.06
N TRP A 132 11.84 -14.66 -19.93
CA TRP A 132 12.29 -14.12 -18.64
C TRP A 132 13.70 -14.62 -18.36
N ASP A 133 14.65 -13.70 -18.38
CA ASP A 133 16.01 -13.96 -17.94
C ASP A 133 16.14 -13.80 -16.42
N ILE A 134 17.32 -14.13 -15.90
CA ILE A 134 17.58 -14.05 -14.46
C ILE A 134 17.40 -12.64 -13.88
N HIS A 135 17.68 -11.58 -14.65
CA HIS A 135 17.53 -10.20 -14.16
C HIS A 135 16.07 -9.84 -13.96
N ARG A 136 15.20 -10.22 -14.91
CA ARG A 136 13.75 -10.00 -14.78
C ARG A 136 13.14 -10.83 -13.64
N ILE A 137 13.58 -12.08 -13.47
CA ILE A 137 13.18 -12.92 -12.33
C ILE A 137 13.54 -12.20 -11.02
N PHE A 138 14.79 -11.74 -10.89
CA PHE A 138 15.23 -11.06 -9.68
C PHE A 138 14.51 -9.74 -9.44
N PHE A 139 14.28 -8.94 -10.49
CA PHE A 139 13.49 -7.71 -10.42
C PHE A 139 12.11 -7.96 -9.80
N TYR A 140 11.40 -9.00 -10.26
CA TYR A 140 10.10 -9.34 -9.70
C TYR A 140 10.20 -9.93 -8.29
N THR A 141 11.25 -10.70 -7.96
CA THR A 141 11.51 -11.14 -6.58
C THR A 141 11.68 -9.95 -5.65
N MET A 142 12.43 -8.94 -6.07
CA MET A 142 12.62 -7.71 -5.29
C MET A 142 11.32 -6.95 -5.12
N LYS A 143 10.43 -6.97 -6.11
CA LYS A 143 9.07 -6.41 -5.97
C LYS A 143 8.26 -7.07 -4.87
N VAL A 144 8.31 -8.40 -4.82
CA VAL A 144 7.70 -9.17 -3.73
C VAL A 144 8.33 -8.82 -2.37
N PHE A 145 9.65 -8.69 -2.34
CA PHE A 145 10.39 -8.43 -1.12
C PHE A 145 10.17 -7.02 -0.58
N SER A 146 10.25 -5.99 -1.43
CA SER A 146 9.99 -4.59 -1.05
C SER A 146 8.57 -4.43 -0.49
N HIS A 147 7.57 -5.10 -1.08
CA HIS A 147 6.22 -5.15 -0.50
C HIS A 147 6.21 -5.75 0.92
N SER A 148 6.94 -6.85 1.15
CA SER A 148 7.04 -7.47 2.47
C SER A 148 7.76 -6.59 3.50
N ILE A 149 8.80 -5.84 3.08
CA ILE A 149 9.46 -4.87 3.95
C ILE A 149 8.49 -3.76 4.33
N LEU A 150 7.74 -3.22 3.37
CA LEU A 150 6.76 -2.18 3.62
C LEU A 150 5.69 -2.64 4.60
N GLU A 151 5.16 -3.86 4.45
CA GLU A 151 4.19 -4.44 5.40
C GLU A 151 4.74 -4.50 6.83
N ASN A 152 5.97 -4.97 7.00
CA ASN A 152 6.61 -5.02 8.32
C ASN A 152 6.85 -3.60 8.87
N TRP A 153 7.34 -2.69 8.04
CA TRP A 153 7.62 -1.31 8.40
C TRP A 153 6.38 -0.56 8.88
N VAL A 154 5.23 -0.72 8.22
CA VAL A 154 3.99 -0.06 8.64
C VAL A 154 3.34 -0.74 9.86
N SER A 155 3.61 -2.03 10.10
CA SER A 155 3.00 -2.78 11.22
C SER A 155 3.38 -2.26 12.60
N GLU A 156 4.47 -1.51 12.70
CA GLU A 156 4.95 -0.86 13.93
C GLU A 156 4.12 0.37 14.34
N SER A 157 3.17 0.81 13.49
CA SER A 157 2.35 2.00 13.74
C SER A 157 0.86 1.68 13.85
N LYS A 158 0.17 2.41 14.75
CA LYS A 158 -1.30 2.38 14.85
C LYS A 158 -1.98 2.93 13.59
N LEU A 159 -1.35 3.91 12.93
CA LEU A 159 -1.71 4.34 11.58
C LEU A 159 -0.63 3.83 10.65
N GLY A 160 -0.80 2.63 10.12
CA GLY A 160 0.15 2.01 9.22
C GLY A 160 -0.54 1.20 8.15
N PHE A 161 -0.30 1.53 6.88
CA PHE A 161 -0.80 0.78 5.73
C PHE A 161 0.09 0.89 4.49
N VAL A 162 0.01 -0.10 3.63
CA VAL A 162 0.58 -0.13 2.30
C VAL A 162 -0.57 -0.12 1.29
N LEU A 163 -0.54 0.77 0.30
CA LEU A 163 -1.47 0.70 -0.81
C LEU A 163 -1.08 -0.46 -1.74
N THR A 164 -2.07 -1.16 -2.27
CA THR A 164 -1.86 -2.12 -3.36
C THR A 164 -1.13 -1.47 -4.52
N GLU A 165 -0.44 -2.26 -5.33
CA GLU A 165 0.36 -1.77 -6.45
C GLU A 165 -0.48 -0.92 -7.40
N GLN A 166 0.06 0.22 -7.81
CA GLN A 166 -0.59 1.15 -8.72
C GLN A 166 0.34 1.52 -9.87
N GLU A 167 -0.21 1.73 -11.06
CA GLU A 167 0.51 2.40 -12.14
C GLU A 167 0.77 3.87 -11.77
N ILE A 168 1.84 4.44 -12.32
CA ILE A 168 2.06 5.88 -12.21
C ILE A 168 1.03 6.70 -12.98
N VAL A 169 0.76 7.91 -12.51
CA VAL A 169 -0.32 8.77 -13.06
C VAL A 169 -0.07 9.04 -14.54
N GLU A 170 1.18 9.35 -14.91
CA GLU A 170 1.62 9.54 -16.28
C GLU A 170 2.80 8.62 -16.59
N GLN A 171 2.58 7.58 -17.40
CA GLN A 171 3.66 6.70 -17.86
C GLN A 171 4.65 7.47 -18.74
N PHE A 172 5.94 7.37 -18.46
CA PHE A 172 7.00 7.90 -19.32
C PHE A 172 7.54 6.79 -20.25
N GLU A 173 7.76 7.14 -21.51
CA GLU A 173 8.21 6.22 -22.57
C GLU A 173 7.53 4.83 -22.53
N PRO A 174 6.19 4.74 -22.62
CA PRO A 174 5.45 3.47 -22.43
C PRO A 174 5.79 2.38 -23.47
N LYS A 175 6.53 2.72 -24.53
CA LYS A 175 7.08 1.76 -25.49
C LYS A 175 8.32 1.02 -24.96
N ASN A 176 8.95 1.56 -23.93
CA ASN A 176 10.21 1.11 -23.35
C ASN A 176 10.00 0.61 -21.91
N TYR A 177 9.13 1.28 -21.15
CA TYR A 177 8.92 0.97 -19.74
C TYR A 177 7.44 0.81 -19.37
N ASN A 178 7.22 0.09 -18.29
CA ASN A 178 6.00 0.13 -17.52
C ASN A 178 6.36 0.40 -16.06
N THR A 179 5.96 1.56 -15.54
CA THR A 179 6.31 2.00 -14.19
C THR A 179 5.13 1.87 -13.24
N THR A 180 5.35 1.18 -12.14
CA THR A 180 4.36 0.99 -11.07
C THR A 180 4.97 1.31 -9.72
N ARG A 181 4.16 1.39 -8.67
CA ARG A 181 4.61 1.70 -7.31
C ARG A 181 3.79 1.05 -6.21
N PHE A 182 4.42 0.91 -5.05
CA PHE A 182 3.77 0.82 -3.75
C PHE A 182 3.91 2.13 -2.99
N ILE A 183 2.91 2.47 -2.18
CA ILE A 183 2.97 3.59 -1.24
C ILE A 183 2.71 3.04 0.16
N GLY A 184 3.70 3.11 1.04
CA GLY A 184 3.54 2.89 2.48
C GLY A 184 3.33 4.22 3.20
N VAL A 185 2.38 4.26 4.13
CA VAL A 185 2.13 5.41 5.00
C VAL A 185 2.12 4.94 6.44
N ARG A 186 2.89 5.60 7.29
CA ARG A 186 2.78 5.41 8.74
C ARG A 186 2.92 6.69 9.55
N TYR A 187 2.33 6.72 10.73
CA TYR A 187 2.64 7.75 11.74
C TYR A 187 3.70 7.23 12.71
N SER A 188 4.82 7.95 12.85
CA SER A 188 5.88 7.57 13.78
C SER A 188 5.68 8.30 15.11
N GLU A 189 5.39 7.53 16.17
CA GLU A 189 5.26 8.10 17.53
C GLU A 189 6.61 8.63 18.06
N LEU A 190 7.74 8.10 17.56
CA LEU A 190 9.09 8.52 17.97
C LEU A 190 9.48 9.88 17.39
N SER A 191 9.24 10.10 16.10
CA SER A 191 9.59 11.35 15.41
C SER A 191 8.44 12.37 15.41
N GLU A 192 7.23 11.96 15.79
CA GLU A 192 5.98 12.70 15.63
C GLU A 192 5.70 13.17 14.18
N ASN A 193 6.32 12.49 13.21
CA ASN A 193 6.20 12.80 11.80
C ASN A 193 5.34 11.75 11.08
N LEU A 194 4.72 12.18 9.99
CA LEU A 194 4.14 11.25 9.02
C LEU A 194 5.28 10.75 8.12
N GLU A 195 5.50 9.45 8.10
CA GLU A 195 6.51 8.81 7.28
C GLU A 195 5.85 8.16 6.07
N ILE A 196 6.38 8.45 4.88
CA ILE A 196 5.81 8.02 3.61
C ILE A 196 6.92 7.37 2.79
N TYR A 197 6.65 6.18 2.29
CA TYR A 197 7.60 5.39 1.53
C TYR A 197 7.02 5.09 0.15
N PHE A 198 7.67 5.57 -0.90
CA PHE A 198 7.37 5.19 -2.27
C PHE A 198 8.40 4.17 -2.76
N SER A 199 7.94 3.03 -3.28
CA SER A 199 8.82 2.04 -3.92
C SER A 199 8.35 1.84 -5.35
N TYR A 200 9.12 2.36 -6.30
CA TYR A 200 8.83 2.34 -7.74
C TYR A 200 9.51 1.16 -8.42
N PHE A 201 8.82 0.56 -9.39
CA PHE A 201 9.29 -0.54 -10.21
C PHE A 201 9.17 -0.15 -11.68
N VAL A 202 10.30 0.07 -12.33
CA VAL A 202 10.40 0.45 -13.75
C VAL A 202 10.77 -0.81 -14.55
N ASP A 203 9.75 -1.47 -15.07
CA ASP A 203 9.89 -2.70 -15.85
C ASP A 203 10.19 -2.36 -17.31
N CYS A 204 11.40 -2.70 -17.78
CA CYS A 204 11.77 -2.54 -19.18
C CYS A 204 11.05 -3.60 -20.03
N VAL A 205 10.18 -3.18 -20.95
CA VAL A 205 9.38 -4.08 -21.80
C VAL A 205 10.08 -4.47 -23.11
N LYS A 206 11.36 -4.10 -23.25
CA LYS A 206 12.22 -4.47 -24.37
C LYS A 206 12.78 -5.89 -24.22
N ASP A 207 13.56 -6.28 -25.22
CA ASP A 207 14.34 -7.51 -25.24
C ASP A 207 15.14 -7.67 -23.93
N PRO A 208 15.18 -8.87 -23.33
CA PRO A 208 15.89 -9.10 -22.08
C PRO A 208 17.36 -8.68 -22.12
N LYS A 209 18.07 -8.94 -23.22
CA LYS A 209 19.47 -8.54 -23.40
C LYS A 209 19.61 -7.03 -23.47
N GLU A 210 18.71 -6.32 -24.16
CA GLU A 210 18.71 -4.85 -24.16
C GLU A 210 18.50 -4.27 -22.76
N ALA A 211 17.59 -4.87 -21.99
CA ALA A 211 17.34 -4.47 -20.61
C ALA A 211 18.60 -4.70 -19.75
N THR A 212 19.18 -5.90 -19.76
CA THR A 212 20.38 -6.20 -18.96
C THR A 212 21.60 -5.38 -19.35
N LEU A 213 21.79 -5.10 -20.65
CA LEU A 213 22.92 -4.28 -21.11
C LEU A 213 22.76 -2.79 -20.80
N GLY A 214 21.63 -2.38 -20.22
CA GLY A 214 21.37 -0.97 -19.89
C GLY A 214 21.20 -0.08 -21.12
N ILE A 215 20.82 -0.65 -22.27
CA ILE A 215 20.57 0.15 -23.49
C ILE A 215 19.44 1.16 -23.25
N ASN A 216 18.47 0.77 -22.45
CA ASN A 216 17.34 1.58 -22.04
C ASN A 216 17.47 2.00 -20.55
N SER A 217 18.69 2.29 -20.08
CA SER A 217 18.88 2.77 -18.70
C SER A 217 18.14 4.08 -18.44
N LEU A 218 17.72 4.27 -17.20
CA LEU A 218 16.98 5.48 -16.82
C LEU A 218 17.90 6.70 -16.77
N HIS A 219 17.44 7.76 -17.43
CA HIS A 219 18.07 9.06 -17.41
C HIS A 219 17.46 9.93 -16.31
N LYS A 220 18.09 11.08 -16.07
CA LYS A 220 17.66 12.05 -15.07
C LYS A 220 16.20 12.46 -15.28
N GLU A 221 15.78 12.68 -16.52
CA GLU A 221 14.42 13.11 -16.88
C GLU A 221 13.37 12.04 -16.49
N HIS A 222 13.73 10.76 -16.51
CA HIS A 222 12.86 9.67 -16.07
C HIS A 222 12.69 9.68 -14.55
N VAL A 223 13.76 9.96 -13.80
CA VAL A 223 13.68 10.10 -12.34
C VAL A 223 12.86 11.35 -11.97
N GLU A 224 13.03 12.45 -12.70
CA GLU A 224 12.23 13.66 -12.54
C GLU A 224 10.73 13.39 -12.73
N LYS A 225 10.35 12.56 -13.72
CA LYS A 225 8.96 12.10 -13.89
C LYS A 225 8.42 11.27 -12.71
N ILE A 226 9.28 10.47 -12.06
CA ILE A 226 8.92 9.79 -10.81
C ILE A 226 8.73 10.80 -9.68
N LEU A 227 9.56 11.85 -9.59
CA LEU A 227 9.40 12.91 -8.59
C LEU A 227 8.12 13.74 -8.80
N ASP A 228 7.71 13.96 -10.05
CA ASP A 228 6.40 14.57 -10.38
C ASP A 228 5.26 13.76 -9.77
N ASP A 229 5.24 12.45 -10.02
CA ASP A 229 4.22 11.54 -9.49
C ASP A 229 4.23 11.49 -7.95
N VAL A 230 5.41 11.46 -7.32
CA VAL A 230 5.52 11.58 -5.85
C VAL A 230 4.88 12.88 -5.35
N TYR A 231 5.19 14.01 -5.97
CA TYR A 231 4.69 15.31 -5.55
C TYR A 231 3.16 15.36 -5.64
N GLU A 232 2.57 14.87 -6.73
CA GLU A 232 1.12 14.79 -6.92
C GLU A 232 0.43 13.92 -5.87
N ASN A 233 0.94 12.70 -5.63
CA ASN A 233 0.40 11.81 -4.59
C ASN A 233 0.51 12.43 -3.19
N LEU A 234 1.60 13.13 -2.90
CA LEU A 234 1.79 13.82 -1.63
C LEU A 234 0.80 14.96 -1.40
N GLN A 235 0.27 15.61 -2.44
CA GLN A 235 -0.76 16.64 -2.27
C GLN A 235 -2.00 16.04 -1.61
N ASP A 236 -2.40 14.87 -2.08
CA ASP A 236 -3.57 14.15 -1.61
C ASP A 236 -3.35 13.56 -0.22
N ILE A 237 -2.20 12.92 0.01
CA ILE A 237 -1.81 12.39 1.32
C ILE A 237 -1.75 13.52 2.35
N THR A 238 -1.13 14.65 2.01
CA THR A 238 -1.01 15.81 2.92
C THR A 238 -2.36 16.38 3.29
N LYS A 239 -3.32 16.43 2.36
CA LYS A 239 -4.68 16.91 2.68
C LYS A 239 -5.43 15.95 3.60
N LYS A 240 -5.23 14.64 3.40
CA LYS A 240 -6.01 13.58 4.06
C LYS A 240 -5.46 13.22 5.44
N TYR A 241 -4.14 13.08 5.59
CA TYR A 241 -3.50 12.53 6.78
C TYR A 241 -2.51 13.53 7.36
N TYR A 242 -2.71 13.89 8.63
CA TYR A 242 -1.81 14.74 9.40
C TYR A 242 -1.32 15.98 8.62
N PRO A 243 -2.23 16.84 8.14
CA PRO A 243 -1.90 17.97 7.26
C PRO A 243 -0.87 18.93 7.84
N ARG A 244 -0.78 19.00 9.17
CA ARG A 244 0.16 19.85 9.90
C ARG A 244 1.48 19.17 10.23
N SER A 245 1.54 17.85 10.23
CA SER A 245 2.75 17.15 10.61
C SER A 245 3.81 17.33 9.55
N LYS A 246 5.05 17.45 10.02
CA LYS A 246 6.22 17.31 9.17
C LYS A 246 6.24 15.89 8.61
N LYS A 247 6.86 15.74 7.45
CA LYS A 247 6.89 14.50 6.69
C LYS A 247 8.31 14.08 6.40
N ASN A 248 8.56 12.79 6.57
CA ASN A 248 9.75 12.13 6.08
C ASN A 248 9.33 11.29 4.88
N VAL A 249 9.91 11.57 3.72
CA VAL A 249 9.58 10.88 2.47
C VAL A 249 10.79 10.11 2.02
N THR A 250 10.63 8.80 1.80
CA THR A 250 11.63 7.95 1.16
C THR A 250 11.13 7.58 -0.23
N ILE A 251 12.00 7.70 -1.23
CA ILE A 251 11.72 7.28 -2.60
C ILE A 251 12.76 6.23 -2.97
N GLU A 252 12.28 5.03 -3.25
CA GLU A 252 13.04 3.90 -3.76
C GLU A 252 12.66 3.64 -5.22
N ILE A 253 13.64 3.41 -6.09
CA ILE A 253 13.42 3.14 -7.50
C ILE A 253 14.19 1.87 -7.90
N HIS A 254 13.44 0.87 -8.32
CA HIS A 254 13.96 -0.37 -8.91
C HIS A 254 13.87 -0.27 -10.43
N SER A 255 15.01 -0.36 -11.12
CA SER A 255 15.07 -0.30 -12.57
C SER A 255 15.65 -1.59 -13.14
N LEU A 256 14.86 -2.29 -13.98
CA LEU A 256 15.34 -3.49 -14.67
C LEU A 256 16.49 -3.17 -15.63
N SER A 257 16.43 -2.01 -16.30
CA SER A 257 17.46 -1.55 -17.24
C SER A 257 18.56 -0.70 -16.58
N GLY A 258 18.53 -0.54 -15.26
CA GLY A 258 19.48 0.28 -14.51
C GLY A 258 19.31 1.78 -14.76
N PHE A 259 20.39 2.51 -14.47
CA PHE A 259 20.44 3.97 -14.48
C PHE A 259 21.68 4.45 -15.21
N THR A 260 21.59 5.61 -15.84
CA THR A 260 22.77 6.36 -16.25
C THR A 260 23.49 6.94 -15.03
N GLU A 261 24.78 7.22 -15.16
CA GLU A 261 25.61 7.71 -14.05
C GLU A 261 25.10 9.05 -13.48
N ASP A 262 24.62 9.96 -14.34
CA ASP A 262 23.98 11.23 -13.91
C ASP A 262 22.72 10.95 -13.08
N ALA A 263 21.84 10.06 -13.55
CA ALA A 263 20.63 9.72 -12.82
C ALA A 263 20.93 9.11 -11.45
N GLU A 264 21.87 8.15 -11.39
CA GLU A 264 22.22 7.42 -10.16
C GLU A 264 22.93 8.31 -9.14
N ASN A 265 24.02 8.98 -9.55
CA ASN A 265 24.86 9.75 -8.63
C ASN A 265 24.30 11.15 -8.35
N GLY A 266 23.53 11.70 -9.29
CA GLY A 266 22.97 13.04 -9.22
C GLY A 266 21.67 13.15 -8.43
N ALA A 267 20.90 12.06 -8.26
CA ALA A 267 19.57 12.09 -7.65
C ALA A 267 19.53 12.76 -6.28
N LYS A 268 20.49 12.43 -5.40
CA LYS A 268 20.61 13.05 -4.07
C LYS A 268 20.84 14.56 -4.11
N LEU A 269 21.37 15.08 -5.20
CA LEU A 269 21.67 16.50 -5.38
C LEU A 269 20.48 17.26 -5.98
N TYR A 270 19.88 16.76 -7.05
CA TYR A 270 18.80 17.49 -7.74
C TYR A 270 17.42 17.23 -7.13
N ALA A 271 17.13 16.03 -6.61
CA ALA A 271 15.79 15.70 -6.15
C ALA A 271 15.28 16.62 -5.02
N PRO A 272 16.07 16.99 -3.99
CA PRO A 272 15.64 17.95 -2.96
C PRO A 272 15.35 19.37 -3.47
N HIS A 273 15.76 19.69 -4.70
CA HIS A 273 15.58 21.00 -5.31
C HIS A 273 14.61 20.99 -6.50
N TYR A 274 14.14 19.81 -6.92
CA TYR A 274 13.31 19.63 -8.11
C TYR A 274 11.90 20.22 -7.95
N LYS A 275 11.28 20.06 -6.78
CA LYS A 275 9.97 20.63 -6.43
C LYS A 275 10.03 21.43 -5.14
N ASN A 276 8.98 22.20 -4.88
CA ASN A 276 8.81 22.91 -3.62
C ASN A 276 8.35 21.96 -2.49
N TRP A 277 9.23 21.06 -2.06
CA TRP A 277 8.94 20.08 -1.00
C TRP A 277 8.59 20.73 0.34
N LYS A 278 9.12 21.94 0.60
CA LYS A 278 8.83 22.71 1.82
C LYS A 278 7.35 23.07 1.94
N GLU A 279 6.68 23.36 0.82
CA GLU A 279 5.23 23.64 0.80
C GLU A 279 4.39 22.44 1.26
N MET A 280 4.93 21.22 1.15
CA MET A 280 4.30 19.97 1.59
C MET A 280 4.61 19.60 3.04
N ASN A 281 5.33 20.46 3.77
CA ASN A 281 5.89 20.19 5.09
C ASN A 281 6.84 18.98 5.11
N ILE A 282 7.59 18.74 4.04
CA ILE A 282 8.59 17.67 4.00
C ILE A 282 9.86 18.18 4.68
N GLU A 283 10.26 17.49 5.75
CA GLU A 283 11.48 17.79 6.51
C GLU A 283 12.68 17.04 5.94
N ASN A 284 12.48 15.79 5.55
CA ASN A 284 13.50 14.95 4.96
C ASN A 284 12.95 14.25 3.71
N LEU A 285 13.65 14.41 2.59
CA LEU A 285 13.43 13.67 1.35
C LEU A 285 14.65 12.78 1.13
N LYS A 286 14.48 11.47 1.31
CA LYS A 286 15.52 10.48 1.08
C LYS A 286 15.38 9.87 -0.30
N ILE A 287 16.33 10.21 -1.17
CA ILE A 287 16.61 9.54 -2.43
C ILE A 287 18.11 9.69 -2.68
N ASP A 288 18.79 8.55 -2.70
CA ASP A 288 20.24 8.44 -2.82
C ASP A 288 20.62 7.13 -3.53
N GLU A 289 21.91 6.92 -3.77
CA GLU A 289 22.45 5.72 -4.41
C GLU A 289 22.04 4.40 -3.72
N HIS A 290 21.67 4.41 -2.44
CA HIS A 290 21.21 3.23 -1.70
C HIS A 290 19.69 3.00 -1.81
N THR A 291 18.99 3.90 -2.50
CA THR A 291 17.56 3.78 -2.83
C THR A 291 17.32 3.59 -4.32
N LEU A 292 18.38 3.56 -5.13
CA LEU A 292 18.33 3.31 -6.57
C LEU A 292 18.89 1.91 -6.86
N PHE A 293 18.01 0.97 -7.18
CA PHE A 293 18.37 -0.43 -7.35
C PHE A 293 18.46 -0.79 -8.84
N LYS A 294 19.67 -1.19 -9.26
CA LYS A 294 19.95 -1.78 -10.57
C LYS A 294 20.36 -3.23 -10.42
N TYR A 295 20.09 -4.02 -11.46
CA TYR A 295 20.25 -5.47 -11.43
C TYR A 295 21.29 -5.88 -12.47
N SER A 296 22.55 -6.02 -12.04
CA SER A 296 23.69 -6.25 -12.94
C SER A 296 24.46 -7.55 -12.63
N VAL A 297 23.74 -8.62 -12.25
CA VAL A 297 24.22 -9.96 -11.81
C VAL A 297 24.32 -10.12 -10.29
N ILE A 298 23.51 -11.03 -9.75
CA ILE A 298 23.45 -11.42 -8.33
C ILE A 298 23.45 -12.95 -8.24
N PRO A 299 24.13 -13.55 -7.23
CA PRO A 299 24.07 -14.99 -6.98
C PRO A 299 22.62 -15.44 -6.73
N TRP A 300 22.24 -16.57 -7.35
CA TRP A 300 20.91 -17.15 -7.28
C TRP A 300 20.41 -17.38 -5.84
N GLU A 301 21.33 -17.60 -4.91
CA GLU A 301 21.09 -17.79 -3.48
C GLU A 301 20.48 -16.56 -2.81
N ALA A 302 20.80 -15.34 -3.26
CA ALA A 302 20.15 -14.14 -2.75
C ALA A 302 18.70 -14.06 -3.22
N VAL A 303 18.40 -14.49 -4.44
CA VAL A 303 17.02 -14.57 -4.97
C VAL A 303 16.17 -15.50 -4.11
N MET A 304 16.76 -16.59 -3.60
CA MET A 304 16.12 -17.56 -2.71
C MET A 304 15.67 -16.95 -1.39
N ASP A 305 16.57 -16.29 -0.67
CA ASP A 305 16.26 -15.74 0.65
C ASP A 305 15.13 -14.71 0.59
N TYR A 306 15.07 -13.93 -0.50
CA TYR A 306 14.03 -12.92 -0.70
C TYR A 306 12.68 -13.50 -1.15
N ALA A 307 12.68 -14.51 -2.03
CA ALA A 307 11.46 -15.11 -2.55
C ALA A 307 10.62 -15.83 -1.47
N PHE A 308 11.25 -16.33 -0.40
CA PHE A 308 10.56 -17.00 0.72
C PHE A 308 10.12 -16.08 1.86
N THR A 309 10.22 -14.75 1.69
CA THR A 309 9.84 -13.81 2.74
C THR A 309 8.33 -13.89 3.04
N LYS A 310 8.00 -14.11 4.32
CA LYS A 310 6.63 -14.38 4.80
C LYS A 310 5.72 -13.16 4.62
N ARG A 311 4.58 -13.37 3.97
CA ARG A 311 3.56 -12.34 3.76
C ARG A 311 2.43 -12.44 4.76
N THR A 312 2.08 -11.31 5.37
CA THR A 312 0.91 -11.23 6.26
C THR A 312 -0.30 -10.63 5.54
N ARG A 313 -0.08 -9.70 4.58
CA ARG A 313 -1.12 -8.92 3.87
C ARG A 313 -2.06 -8.18 4.82
N LYS A 314 -1.65 -7.99 6.07
CA LYS A 314 -2.52 -7.46 7.13
C LYS A 314 -2.68 -5.95 7.04
N HIS A 315 -1.72 -5.28 6.43
CA HIS A 315 -1.67 -3.82 6.33
C HIS A 315 -1.78 -3.34 4.88
N THR A 316 -1.96 -4.26 3.92
CA THR A 316 -2.12 -3.92 2.50
C THR A 316 -3.58 -3.64 2.23
N HIS A 317 -3.86 -2.46 1.68
CA HIS A 317 -5.22 -1.98 1.45
C HIS A 317 -5.37 -1.35 0.08
N GLN A 318 -6.52 -1.56 -0.54
CA GLN A 318 -6.93 -0.77 -1.69
C GLN A 318 -7.23 0.67 -1.25
N PRO A 319 -7.04 1.70 -2.10
CA PRO A 319 -7.30 3.09 -1.71
C PRO A 319 -8.71 3.34 -1.17
N LYS A 320 -9.70 2.59 -1.66
CA LYS A 320 -11.11 2.66 -1.24
C LYS A 320 -11.37 2.14 0.18
N GLU A 321 -10.48 1.33 0.73
CA GLU A 321 -10.61 0.68 2.04
C GLU A 321 -10.04 1.54 3.18
N ILE A 322 -9.22 2.55 2.85
CA ILE A 322 -8.59 3.40 3.87
C ILE A 322 -9.60 4.12 4.78
N PRO A 323 -10.73 4.68 4.28
CA PRO A 323 -11.74 5.28 5.15
C PRO A 323 -12.31 4.32 6.20
N GLU A 324 -12.53 3.05 5.84
CA GLU A 324 -12.99 2.03 6.79
C GLU A 324 -11.91 1.70 7.83
N ASN A 325 -10.65 1.68 7.43
CA ASN A 325 -9.55 1.45 8.35
C ASN A 325 -9.37 2.61 9.35
N LEU A 326 -9.53 3.86 8.90
CA LEU A 326 -9.56 5.03 9.79
C LEU A 326 -10.74 4.97 10.77
N LEU A 327 -11.93 4.58 10.30
CA LEU A 327 -13.09 4.38 11.16
C LEU A 327 -12.83 3.29 12.22
N ARG A 328 -12.16 2.20 11.85
CA ARG A 328 -11.76 1.13 12.79
C ARG A 328 -10.80 1.65 13.86
N ILE A 329 -9.82 2.48 13.49
CA ILE A 329 -8.90 3.13 14.45
C ILE A 329 -9.69 4.00 15.43
N GLU A 330 -10.60 4.83 14.90
CA GLU A 330 -11.46 5.71 15.71
C GLU A 330 -12.36 4.89 16.65
N GLN A 331 -12.86 3.74 16.20
CA GLN A 331 -13.72 2.85 16.97
C GLN A 331 -12.97 2.17 18.11
N ASN A 332 -11.77 1.66 17.84
CA ASN A 332 -10.92 1.08 18.88
C ASN A 332 -10.66 2.09 20.01
N PHE A 333 -10.40 3.36 19.66
CA PHE A 333 -10.18 4.38 20.67
C PHE A 333 -11.48 4.82 21.39
N ALA A 334 -12.63 4.80 20.70
CA ALA A 334 -13.92 4.99 21.36
C ALA A 334 -14.22 3.87 22.39
N ASP A 335 -13.79 2.64 22.11
CA ASP A 335 -13.92 1.50 23.02
C ASP A 335 -13.00 1.63 24.24
N GLU A 336 -11.80 2.22 24.10
CA GLU A 336 -10.95 2.60 25.26
C GLU A 336 -11.67 3.60 26.17
N ILE A 337 -12.23 4.68 25.61
CA ILE A 337 -13.00 5.67 26.39
C ILE A 337 -14.24 5.03 27.05
N ARG A 338 -14.91 4.12 26.34
CA ARG A 338 -16.05 3.36 26.88
C ARG A 338 -15.63 2.54 28.09
N GLU A 339 -14.45 1.91 28.06
CA GLU A 339 -13.94 1.15 29.19
C GLU A 339 -13.56 2.07 30.36
N GLY A 340 -12.91 3.20 30.11
CA GLY A 340 -12.63 4.22 31.14
C GLY A 340 -13.90 4.73 31.84
N VAL A 341 -15.04 4.80 31.14
CA VAL A 341 -16.34 5.09 31.77
C VAL A 341 -16.83 3.93 32.65
N LYS A 342 -16.65 2.67 32.24
CA LYS A 342 -17.08 1.50 33.02
C LYS A 342 -16.25 1.31 34.29
N THR A 343 -14.94 1.53 34.20
CA THR A 343 -14.00 1.44 35.34
C THR A 343 -14.09 2.66 36.26
N GLU A 344 -14.92 3.64 35.89
CA GLU A 344 -15.12 4.91 36.60
C GLU A 344 -13.84 5.78 36.67
N GLU A 345 -12.90 5.60 35.74
CA GLU A 345 -11.77 6.52 35.52
C GLU A 345 -12.25 7.82 34.86
N ILE A 346 -13.22 7.71 33.95
CA ILE A 346 -13.91 8.84 33.31
C ILE A 346 -15.20 9.14 34.05
N ARG A 347 -15.24 10.29 34.75
CA ARG A 347 -16.39 10.76 35.54
C ARG A 347 -16.77 12.19 35.17
N GLU A 348 -18.02 12.56 35.45
CA GLU A 348 -18.44 13.95 35.25
C GLU A 348 -17.81 14.90 36.27
N GLN A 349 -17.48 16.11 35.86
CA GLN A 349 -16.57 17.00 36.61
C GLN A 349 -17.26 17.92 37.64
N PHE A 350 -18.59 17.96 37.68
CA PHE A 350 -19.31 18.84 38.60
C PHE A 350 -19.61 18.17 39.94
N THR A 351 -20.01 16.89 39.92
CA THR A 351 -20.38 16.13 41.13
C THR A 351 -19.61 14.80 41.28
N ASN A 352 -18.62 14.53 40.43
CA ASN A 352 -17.81 13.31 40.39
C ASN A 352 -18.62 12.00 40.31
N LYS A 353 -19.82 12.07 39.73
CA LYS A 353 -20.69 10.92 39.49
C LYS A 353 -20.26 10.15 38.24
N LYS A 354 -20.65 8.88 38.20
CA LYS A 354 -20.40 8.02 37.04
C LYS A 354 -21.30 8.36 35.87
N PHE A 355 -20.76 8.24 34.67
CA PHE A 355 -21.55 8.08 33.46
C PHE A 355 -22.10 6.65 33.38
N ALA A 356 -23.26 6.49 32.76
CA ALA A 356 -23.85 5.21 32.40
C ALA A 356 -23.87 5.10 30.87
N PRO A 357 -23.17 4.12 30.27
CA PRO A 357 -23.25 3.85 28.84
C PRO A 357 -24.70 3.66 28.38
N GLN A 358 -24.99 4.08 27.15
CA GLN A 358 -26.29 3.97 26.52
C GLN A 358 -26.15 3.35 25.13
N GLU A 359 -27.25 2.87 24.58
CA GLU A 359 -27.30 2.48 23.17
C GLU A 359 -26.94 3.67 22.27
N GLU A 360 -26.12 3.40 21.26
CA GLU A 360 -25.71 4.38 20.26
C GLU A 360 -26.95 4.93 19.53
N LYS A 361 -26.94 6.23 19.26
CA LYS A 361 -28.05 6.93 18.58
C LYS A 361 -27.54 7.65 17.35
N SER A 362 -28.47 7.98 16.46
CA SER A 362 -28.17 8.84 15.30
C SER A 362 -28.69 10.25 15.53
N TYR A 363 -27.85 11.24 15.27
CA TYR A 363 -28.21 12.66 15.28
C TYR A 363 -27.98 13.23 13.89
N LEU A 364 -29.03 13.76 13.25
CA LEU A 364 -28.97 14.24 11.86
C LEU A 364 -28.41 13.20 10.86
N GLY A 365 -28.68 11.92 11.10
CA GLY A 365 -28.17 10.81 10.29
C GLY A 365 -26.75 10.34 10.65
N TYR A 366 -26.05 11.04 11.55
CA TYR A 366 -24.72 10.61 12.04
C TYR A 366 -24.87 9.73 13.28
N ARG A 367 -24.47 8.47 13.15
CA ARG A 367 -24.43 7.52 14.27
C ARG A 367 -23.29 7.88 15.23
N THR A 368 -23.57 7.85 16.53
CA THR A 368 -22.56 8.02 17.58
C THR A 368 -21.71 6.76 17.73
N MET A 369 -20.42 6.91 17.96
CA MET A 369 -19.52 5.79 18.31
C MET A 369 -19.68 5.37 19.78
N PHE A 370 -20.04 6.34 20.63
CA PHE A 370 -20.27 6.12 22.04
C PHE A 370 -21.21 7.18 22.59
N LEU A 371 -22.09 6.76 23.49
CA LEU A 371 -23.03 7.61 24.21
C LEU A 371 -23.08 7.18 25.67
N ALA A 372 -22.93 8.13 26.59
CA ALA A 372 -23.08 7.86 28.01
C ALA A 372 -23.68 9.05 28.75
N HIS A 373 -24.54 8.81 29.74
CA HIS A 373 -25.28 9.85 30.45
C HIS A 373 -25.00 9.84 31.95
N SER A 374 -25.02 11.01 32.58
CA SER A 374 -25.10 11.16 34.04
C SER A 374 -26.38 11.95 34.35
N THR A 375 -27.43 11.27 34.80
CA THR A 375 -28.79 11.86 34.93
C THR A 375 -29.21 12.19 36.36
N LYS A 376 -28.32 11.96 37.34
CA LYS A 376 -28.60 12.25 38.75
C LYS A 376 -28.52 13.76 39.01
N ILE A 377 -29.65 14.33 39.43
CA ILE A 377 -29.83 15.73 39.89
C ILE A 377 -28.69 16.15 40.87
N PRO A 378 -28.20 17.42 40.84
CA PRO A 378 -28.78 18.59 40.14
C PRO A 378 -28.33 18.82 38.69
N ILE A 379 -27.23 18.20 38.24
CA ILE A 379 -26.65 18.48 36.92
C ILE A 379 -26.71 17.22 36.06
N LYS A 380 -27.52 17.27 35.00
CA LYS A 380 -27.65 16.19 34.02
C LYS A 380 -26.69 16.41 32.87
N GLN A 381 -25.94 15.39 32.49
CA GLN A 381 -24.88 15.50 31.48
C GLN A 381 -24.89 14.31 30.53
N ARG A 382 -24.36 14.51 29.32
CA ARG A 382 -24.09 13.42 28.38
C ARG A 382 -22.75 13.60 27.68
N LEU A 383 -22.06 12.49 27.46
CA LEU A 383 -20.87 12.37 26.62
C LEU A 383 -21.27 11.68 25.32
N ILE A 384 -20.93 12.29 24.19
CA ILE A 384 -21.25 11.82 22.85
C ILE A 384 -19.97 11.83 22.03
N LEU A 385 -19.61 10.70 21.45
CA LEU A 385 -18.47 10.58 20.54
C LEU A 385 -18.92 10.34 19.10
N PHE A 386 -18.29 11.03 18.16
CA PHE A 386 -18.49 10.86 16.73
C PHE A 386 -17.18 10.57 16.01
N SER A 387 -17.26 9.80 14.93
CA SER A 387 -16.17 9.53 14.00
C SER A 387 -15.96 10.72 13.07
N ALA A 388 -14.74 11.25 12.98
CA ALA A 388 -14.38 12.28 12.01
C ALA A 388 -14.44 11.76 10.56
N SER A 389 -14.25 10.45 10.37
CA SER A 389 -14.39 9.75 9.10
C SER A 389 -15.84 9.63 8.62
N SER A 390 -16.81 9.63 9.56
CA SER A 390 -18.25 9.57 9.27
C SER A 390 -18.91 10.94 9.11
N LEU A 391 -18.29 12.02 9.61
CA LEU A 391 -18.85 13.37 9.52
C LEU A 391 -18.57 14.02 8.16
N LYS A 392 -19.58 14.71 7.63
CA LYS A 392 -19.43 15.51 6.41
C LYS A 392 -18.45 16.66 6.62
N SER A 393 -17.60 16.89 5.61
CA SER A 393 -16.72 18.06 5.55
C SER A 393 -17.40 19.26 4.87
N PRO A 394 -17.16 20.51 5.31
CA PRO A 394 -16.32 20.92 6.44
C PRO A 394 -16.90 20.50 7.79
N ARG A 395 -16.08 19.89 8.65
CA ARG A 395 -16.56 19.28 9.91
C ARG A 395 -17.17 20.29 10.89
N ARG A 396 -16.68 21.54 10.89
CA ARG A 396 -17.20 22.61 11.74
C ARG A 396 -18.70 22.88 11.52
N ASP A 397 -19.14 22.93 10.26
CA ASP A 397 -20.53 23.21 9.88
C ASP A 397 -21.43 22.06 10.36
N THR A 398 -20.94 20.82 10.25
CA THR A 398 -21.61 19.62 10.77
C THR A 398 -21.70 19.64 12.30
N VAL A 399 -20.65 20.07 13.00
CA VAL A 399 -20.66 20.20 14.46
C VAL A 399 -21.65 21.28 14.92
N ASP A 400 -21.70 22.44 14.26
CA ASP A 400 -22.68 23.50 14.57
C ASP A 400 -24.13 23.01 14.39
N ALA A 401 -24.39 22.23 13.34
CA ALA A 401 -25.69 21.60 13.12
C ALA A 401 -26.04 20.58 14.21
N LEU A 402 -25.07 19.73 14.61
CA LEU A 402 -25.24 18.78 15.71
C LEU A 402 -25.53 19.51 17.04
N VAL A 403 -24.80 20.58 17.35
CA VAL A 403 -25.06 21.40 18.55
C VAL A 403 -26.48 21.97 18.51
N SER A 404 -26.92 22.47 17.36
CA SER A 404 -28.28 23.03 17.19
C SER A 404 -29.37 21.98 17.38
N GLU A 405 -29.15 20.75 16.91
CA GLU A 405 -30.06 19.61 17.13
C GLU A 405 -30.08 19.20 18.61
N LEU A 406 -28.90 19.04 19.20
CA LEU A 406 -28.73 18.61 20.59
C LEU A 406 -29.29 19.61 21.60
N LYS A 407 -29.30 20.91 21.28
CA LYS A 407 -29.93 21.97 22.08
C LYS A 407 -31.44 21.82 22.23
N LYS A 408 -32.12 21.12 21.32
CA LYS A 408 -33.57 20.87 21.42
C LYS A 408 -33.91 19.93 22.58
N ASP A 409 -32.95 19.13 23.02
CA ASP A 409 -33.10 18.23 24.15
C ASP A 409 -32.74 18.95 25.46
N THR A 410 -33.77 19.50 26.11
CA THR A 410 -33.63 20.28 27.36
C THR A 410 -33.41 19.42 28.61
N GLN A 411 -33.26 18.09 28.46
CA GLN A 411 -33.03 17.20 29.61
C GLN A 411 -31.62 17.32 30.20
N TYR A 412 -30.65 17.80 29.43
CA TYR A 412 -29.25 17.86 29.83
C TYR A 412 -28.81 19.31 30.03
N ASN A 413 -28.11 19.55 31.14
CA ASN A 413 -27.45 20.82 31.42
C ASN A 413 -26.14 20.96 30.62
N TYR A 414 -25.41 19.85 30.47
CA TYR A 414 -24.15 19.82 29.72
C TYR A 414 -24.10 18.69 28.70
N THR A 415 -23.57 18.97 27.52
CA THR A 415 -23.29 18.00 26.46
C THR A 415 -21.82 18.08 26.08
N TRP A 416 -21.09 16.98 26.28
CA TRP A 416 -19.69 16.82 25.91
C TRP A 416 -19.61 16.10 24.56
N ILE A 417 -19.09 16.77 23.54
CA ILE A 417 -18.98 16.24 22.17
C ILE A 417 -17.51 15.96 21.88
N GLY A 418 -17.15 14.69 21.69
CA GLY A 418 -15.84 14.26 21.21
C GLY A 418 -15.90 13.91 19.73
N ILE A 419 -14.97 14.46 18.94
CA ILE A 419 -14.76 14.07 17.54
C ILE A 419 -13.45 13.31 17.45
N LEU A 420 -13.51 12.02 17.11
CA LEU A 420 -12.36 11.11 17.03
C LEU A 420 -11.80 11.10 15.60
N SER A 421 -10.50 11.26 15.42
CA SER A 421 -9.87 11.21 14.08
C SER A 421 -8.66 10.29 14.06
N GLY A 422 -8.68 9.29 13.18
CA GLY A 422 -7.52 8.44 12.88
C GLY A 422 -6.49 9.10 11.96
N ALA A 423 -6.80 10.27 11.40
CA ALA A 423 -5.98 10.97 10.41
C ALA A 423 -5.54 12.37 10.87
N GLY A 424 -5.76 12.71 12.14
CA GLY A 424 -5.50 14.03 12.70
C GLY A 424 -6.48 15.12 12.24
N PHE A 425 -6.15 16.38 12.52
CA PHE A 425 -7.01 17.54 12.25
C PHE A 425 -6.28 18.66 11.49
N SER A 426 -7.03 19.36 10.63
CA SER A 426 -6.57 20.55 9.92
C SER A 426 -6.50 21.77 10.85
N THR A 427 -5.71 22.78 10.47
CA THR A 427 -5.59 24.06 11.20
C THR A 427 -6.95 24.71 11.44
N ARG A 428 -7.83 24.71 10.42
CA ARG A 428 -9.18 25.29 10.54
C ARG A 428 -10.04 24.60 11.59
N ASN A 429 -9.91 23.28 11.74
CA ASN A 429 -10.64 22.54 12.78
C ASN A 429 -10.08 22.86 14.17
N LEU A 430 -8.75 22.97 14.28
CA LEU A 430 -8.09 23.29 15.55
C LEU A 430 -8.37 24.72 16.01
N GLU A 431 -8.36 25.69 15.09
CA GLU A 431 -8.80 27.07 15.36
C GLU A 431 -10.28 27.12 15.76
N TYR A 432 -11.12 26.32 15.10
CA TYR A 432 -12.54 26.22 15.46
C TYR A 432 -12.73 25.73 16.89
N VAL A 433 -12.08 24.62 17.30
CA VAL A 433 -12.23 24.11 18.68
C VAL A 433 -11.66 25.08 19.71
N GLN A 434 -10.58 25.83 19.40
CA GLN A 434 -10.01 26.84 20.31
C GLN A 434 -10.92 28.06 20.53
N ASN A 435 -11.83 28.33 19.59
CA ASN A 435 -12.78 29.43 19.67
C ASN A 435 -14.21 28.96 19.99
N PHE A 436 -14.42 27.66 20.14
CA PHE A 436 -15.73 27.07 20.43
C PHE A 436 -16.22 27.57 21.81
N ASN A 437 -17.37 28.25 21.82
CA ASN A 437 -17.95 28.84 23.02
C ASN A 437 -19.48 28.81 22.93
N TYR A 438 -20.04 27.63 23.21
CA TYR A 438 -21.48 27.46 23.35
C TYR A 438 -21.78 27.05 24.79
N PRO A 439 -22.48 27.89 25.57
CA PRO A 439 -22.79 27.57 26.97
C PRO A 439 -23.49 26.21 27.11
N GLY A 440 -23.01 25.37 28.03
CA GLY A 440 -23.53 24.02 28.23
C GLY A 440 -23.01 22.98 27.24
N PHE A 441 -22.08 23.34 26.34
CA PHE A 441 -21.47 22.42 25.39
C PHE A 441 -19.94 22.46 25.49
N GLY A 442 -19.33 21.29 25.67
CA GLY A 442 -17.91 21.10 25.49
C GLY A 442 -17.63 20.39 24.16
N LEU A 443 -16.60 20.84 23.44
CA LEU A 443 -16.13 20.20 22.22
C LEU A 443 -14.66 19.81 22.38
N GLY A 444 -14.34 18.56 22.08
CA GLY A 444 -12.99 18.03 22.04
C GLY A 444 -12.71 17.36 20.70
N LEU A 445 -11.62 17.76 20.06
CA LEU A 445 -11.07 17.05 18.91
C LEU A 445 -9.99 16.09 19.42
N ILE A 446 -10.17 14.79 19.18
CA ILE A 446 -9.35 13.75 19.77
C ILE A 446 -8.66 12.97 18.65
N ASP A 447 -7.34 13.02 18.65
CA ASP A 447 -6.52 12.26 17.71
C ASP A 447 -6.38 10.82 18.21
N SER A 448 -6.96 9.86 17.49
CA SER A 448 -7.05 8.46 17.92
C SER A 448 -5.71 7.71 17.86
N ILE A 449 -4.68 8.27 17.21
CA ILE A 449 -3.34 7.66 17.12
C ILE A 449 -2.46 8.18 18.24
N THR A 450 -2.34 9.49 18.33
CA THR A 450 -1.47 10.18 19.30
C THR A 450 -2.13 10.38 20.65
N LYS A 451 -3.43 10.09 20.75
CA LYS A 451 -4.28 10.34 21.92
C LYS A 451 -4.34 11.82 22.32
N ARG A 452 -3.93 12.74 21.44
CA ARG A 452 -3.93 14.18 21.72
C ARG A 452 -5.36 14.73 21.76
N LEU A 453 -5.69 15.44 22.84
CA LEU A 453 -6.96 16.13 23.01
C LEU A 453 -6.82 17.63 22.80
N HIS A 454 -7.62 18.19 21.89
CA HIS A 454 -7.71 19.62 21.65
C HIS A 454 -9.06 20.17 22.10
N VAL A 455 -9.04 21.14 23.01
CA VAL A 455 -10.23 21.78 23.60
C VAL A 455 -10.03 23.30 23.76
N ASN A 456 -11.11 24.04 23.99
CA ASN A 456 -11.03 25.45 24.38
C ASN A 456 -10.76 25.62 25.89
N ARG A 457 -9.48 25.66 26.29
CA ARG A 457 -9.07 25.83 27.70
C ARG A 457 -9.46 27.18 28.33
N LYS A 458 -9.93 28.15 27.54
CA LYS A 458 -10.41 29.44 28.05
C LYS A 458 -11.81 29.35 28.64
N THR A 459 -12.57 28.30 28.29
CA THR A 459 -13.92 28.03 28.78
C THR A 459 -13.89 27.07 29.97
N GLU A 460 -14.96 27.06 30.77
CA GLU A 460 -15.13 26.08 31.83
C GLU A 460 -15.38 24.69 31.25
N GLU A 461 -16.23 24.60 30.21
CA GLU A 461 -16.55 23.37 29.51
C GLU A 461 -15.31 22.70 28.91
N GLY A 462 -14.43 23.46 28.26
CA GLY A 462 -13.19 22.92 27.70
C GLY A 462 -12.26 22.37 28.78
N ARG A 463 -12.10 23.07 29.92
CA ARG A 463 -11.26 22.62 31.04
C ARG A 463 -11.83 21.37 31.73
N TYR A 464 -13.16 21.26 31.81
CA TYR A 464 -13.79 20.05 32.35
C TYR A 464 -13.70 18.87 31.40
N MET A 465 -13.90 19.09 30.10
CA MET A 465 -13.72 18.03 29.12
C MET A 465 -12.29 17.50 29.12
N GLU A 466 -11.30 18.38 29.24
CA GLU A 466 -9.89 18.01 29.40
C GLU A 466 -9.71 17.09 30.61
N LYS A 467 -10.07 17.56 31.81
CA LYS A 467 -9.94 16.78 33.06
C LYS A 467 -10.65 15.43 33.01
N MET A 468 -11.82 15.39 32.38
CA MET A 468 -12.63 14.17 32.25
C MET A 468 -11.94 13.10 31.41
N LEU A 469 -11.13 13.47 30.43
CA LEU A 469 -10.51 12.54 29.48
C LEU A 469 -9.01 12.32 29.72
N LEU A 470 -8.43 12.86 30.81
CA LEU A 470 -7.00 12.75 31.13
C LEU A 470 -6.51 11.31 31.33
N SER A 471 -7.38 10.36 31.70
CA SER A 471 -6.98 8.95 31.83
C SER A 471 -6.62 8.34 30.47
N GLU A 472 -7.30 8.78 29.40
CA GLU A 472 -7.15 8.21 28.06
C GLU A 472 -6.38 9.10 27.09
N CYS A 473 -6.36 10.41 27.34
CA CYS A 473 -5.83 11.41 26.42
C CYS A 473 -4.59 12.12 26.97
N ILE A 474 -3.71 12.50 26.05
CA ILE A 474 -2.56 13.37 26.29
C ILE A 474 -2.94 14.80 25.89
N THR A 475 -2.52 15.80 26.67
CA THR A 475 -2.99 17.20 26.54
C THR A 475 -1.91 18.20 26.22
#